data_AF-A0A1G4W5S8-F1
#
_entry.id   AF-A0A1G4W5S8-F1
#
_cell.length_a   1.000
_cell.length_b   1.000
_cell.length_c   1.000
_cell.angle_alpha   90.00
_cell.angle_beta   90.00
_cell.angle_gamma   90.00
#
_symmetry.space_group_name_H-M   'P 1'
#
loop_
_entity.id
_entity.type
_entity.pdbx_description
1 polymer ?
#
loop_
_entity_poly.entity_id
_entity_poly.type
_entity_poly.pdbx_seq_one_letter_code
_entity_poly.pdbx_strand_id
1 'polypeptide(L)'
;MKKLFLLICFFMLSVTIFGQETPKKDNLTITEKLKKYEGTFQIQVKNPRLKPAIPYNIDQLIEANRTETQVTYVQLGSAVRLMVLPKSEIQKKRKLDIISTY
;
A
#
# COMPACT_ATOMS: atom_id res chain seq x y z
N MET A 1 -56.12 4.79 -30.92
CA MET A 1 -55.53 4.47 -29.61
C MET A 1 -54.09 3.94 -29.66
N LYS A 2 -53.59 3.40 -30.79
CA LYS A 2 -52.20 2.90 -30.91
C LYS A 2 -51.09 3.98 -30.81
N LYS A 3 -51.40 5.23 -31.19
CA LYS A 3 -50.42 6.34 -31.17
C LYS A 3 -50.09 6.86 -29.75
N LEU A 4 -50.98 6.67 -28.78
CA LEU A 4 -50.76 7.10 -27.39
C LEU A 4 -49.79 6.18 -26.64
N PHE A 5 -49.79 4.90 -26.99
CA PHE A 5 -48.89 3.89 -26.42
C PHE A 5 -47.42 4.15 -26.75
N LEU A 6 -47.15 4.62 -27.97
CA LEU A 6 -45.81 4.98 -28.43
C LEU A 6 -45.23 6.20 -27.70
N LEU A 7 -46.07 7.13 -27.24
CA LEU A 7 -45.63 8.32 -26.51
C LEU A 7 -45.17 7.99 -25.08
N ILE A 8 -45.81 7.01 -24.44
CA ILE A 8 -45.49 6.57 -23.07
C ILE A 8 -44.17 5.78 -23.03
N CYS A 9 -43.87 5.00 -24.07
CA CYS A 9 -42.61 4.27 -24.15
C CYS A 9 -41.39 5.20 -24.33
N PHE A 10 -41.56 6.36 -24.96
CA PHE A 10 -40.46 7.31 -25.17
C PHE A 10 -40.05 8.03 -23.87
N PHE A 11 -40.97 8.20 -22.92
CA PHE A 11 -40.71 8.90 -21.65
C PHE A 11 -39.99 8.04 -20.59
N MET A 12 -39.97 6.71 -20.75
CA MET A 12 -39.28 5.80 -19.83
C MET A 12 -37.77 5.65 -20.11
N LEU A 13 -37.24 6.37 -21.11
CA LEU A 13 -35.84 6.32 -21.51
C LEU A 13 -34.96 7.42 -20.88
N SER A 14 -35.39 8.04 -19.78
CA SER A 14 -34.53 8.90 -18.95
C SER A 14 -33.63 8.03 -18.08
N VAL A 15 -32.65 7.42 -18.74
CA VAL A 15 -31.58 6.63 -18.11
C VAL A 15 -30.91 7.51 -17.07
N THR A 16 -30.90 7.01 -15.83
CA THR A 16 -30.17 7.60 -14.73
C THR A 16 -28.72 7.77 -15.13
N ILE A 17 -28.26 9.02 -15.20
CA ILE A 17 -26.84 9.33 -15.31
C ILE A 17 -26.23 8.86 -13.99
N PHE A 18 -25.70 7.64 -13.97
CA PHE A 18 -24.80 7.21 -12.92
C PHE A 18 -23.59 8.14 -13.02
N GLY A 19 -23.59 9.17 -12.16
CA GLY A 19 -22.37 9.90 -11.86
C GLY A 19 -21.33 8.86 -11.50
N GLN A 20 -20.28 8.78 -12.32
CA GLN A 20 -19.12 7.98 -11.99
C GLN A 20 -18.59 8.57 -10.69
N GLU A 21 -18.97 7.97 -9.55
CA GLU A 21 -18.28 8.18 -8.30
C GLU A 21 -16.84 7.81 -8.61
N THR A 22 -16.01 8.82 -8.88
CA THR A 22 -14.58 8.63 -8.87
C THR A 22 -14.31 7.97 -7.53
N PRO A 23 -13.86 6.69 -7.49
CA PRO A 23 -13.50 6.11 -6.22
C PRO A 23 -12.55 7.12 -5.62
N LYS A 24 -12.88 7.64 -4.43
CA LYS A 24 -11.93 8.43 -3.65
C LYS A 24 -10.72 7.54 -3.57
N LYS A 25 -9.75 7.81 -4.45
CA LYS A 25 -8.47 7.15 -4.43
C LYS A 25 -7.87 7.78 -3.20
N ASP A 26 -8.12 7.15 -2.06
CA ASP A 26 -7.50 7.50 -0.80
C ASP A 26 -6.01 7.44 -1.10
N ASN A 27 -5.46 8.60 -1.43
CA ASN A 27 -4.06 8.79 -1.69
C ASN A 27 -3.41 8.73 -0.32
N LEU A 28 -3.35 7.52 0.23
CA LEU A 28 -2.67 7.22 1.46
C LEU A 28 -1.29 7.83 1.32
N THR A 29 -1.01 8.76 2.23
CA THR A 29 0.27 9.42 2.31
C THR A 29 1.35 8.36 2.45
N ILE A 30 2.57 8.67 1.98
CA ILE A 30 3.71 7.72 2.08
C ILE A 30 3.86 7.24 3.54
N THR A 31 3.67 8.16 4.49
CA THR A 31 3.69 7.87 5.92
C THR A 31 2.67 6.81 6.32
N GLU A 32 1.42 6.88 5.85
CA GLU A 32 0.38 5.90 6.14
C GLU A 32 0.68 4.54 5.52
N LYS A 33 1.23 4.51 4.30
CA LYS A 33 1.66 3.27 3.65
C LYS A 33 2.78 2.58 4.44
N LEU A 34 3.72 3.36 4.97
CA LEU A 34 4.86 2.83 5.73
C LEU A 34 4.52 2.46 7.17
N LYS A 35 3.45 3.05 7.75
CA LYS A 35 2.98 2.71 9.10
C LYS A 35 2.69 1.21 9.25
N LYS A 36 2.15 0.56 8.22
CA LYS A 36 1.93 -0.90 8.19
C LYS A 36 3.22 -1.71 8.40
N TYR A 37 4.35 -1.15 7.99
CA TYR A 37 5.66 -1.80 8.01
C TYR A 37 6.54 -1.29 9.15
N GLU A 38 6.02 -0.47 10.04
CA GLU A 38 6.78 0.11 11.14
C GLU A 38 7.45 -0.97 11.99
N GLY A 39 8.75 -0.81 12.25
CA GLY A 39 9.56 -1.78 12.99
C GLY A 39 9.81 -3.11 12.27
N THR A 40 9.45 -3.26 10.99
CA THR A 40 9.67 -4.47 10.19
C THR A 40 10.73 -4.31 9.10
N PHE A 41 11.29 -3.11 8.99
CA PHE A 41 12.38 -2.78 8.09
C PHE A 41 13.22 -1.64 8.68
N GLN A 42 14.42 -1.46 8.15
CA GLN A 42 15.29 -0.35 8.48
C GLN A 42 15.97 0.18 7.23
N ILE A 43 15.95 1.50 7.05
CA ILE A 43 16.73 2.17 6.01
C ILE A 43 18.09 2.53 6.59
N GLN A 44 19.15 2.11 5.91
CA GLN A 44 20.53 2.33 6.37
C GLN A 44 21.30 3.13 5.32
N VAL A 45 21.81 4.29 5.73
CA VAL A 45 22.62 5.17 4.87
C VAL A 45 24.07 4.76 5.02
N LYS A 46 24.65 4.19 3.96
CA LYS A 46 26.07 3.78 3.88
C LYS A 46 27.00 4.98 3.71
N ASN A 47 26.59 5.96 2.90
CA ASN A 47 27.39 7.15 2.63
C ASN A 47 26.56 8.41 2.86
N PRO A 48 26.68 9.07 4.02
CA PRO A 48 25.88 10.24 4.36
C PRO A 48 26.28 11.50 3.56
N ARG A 49 27.42 11.48 2.86
CA ARG A 49 27.87 12.60 2.02
C ARG A 49 27.11 12.68 0.70
N LEU A 50 26.49 11.58 0.29
CA LEU A 50 25.66 11.51 -0.91
C LEU A 50 24.20 11.76 -0.53
N LYS A 51 23.47 12.50 -1.35
CA LYS A 51 22.03 12.76 -1.15
C LYS A 51 21.27 11.43 -1.27
N PRO A 52 20.70 10.88 -0.18
CA PRO A 52 19.98 9.62 -0.24
C PRO A 52 18.68 9.83 -1.02
N ALA A 53 18.42 8.94 -1.96
CA ALA A 53 17.15 8.88 -2.68
C ALA A 53 16.43 7.59 -2.28
N ILE A 54 15.24 7.73 -1.70
CA ILE A 54 14.37 6.61 -1.34
C ILE A 54 13.26 6.54 -2.37
N PRO A 55 13.07 5.40 -3.05
CA PRO A 55 12.04 5.27 -4.06
C PRO A 55 10.65 5.30 -3.44
N TYR A 56 9.68 5.86 -4.15
CA TYR A 56 8.29 5.99 -3.68
C TYR A 56 7.61 4.63 -3.43
N ASN A 57 7.96 3.61 -4.21
CA ASN A 57 7.43 2.24 -4.13
C ASN A 57 8.22 1.35 -3.15
N ILE A 58 8.77 1.92 -2.08
CA ILE A 58 9.54 1.16 -1.08
C ILE A 58 8.70 0.07 -0.39
N ASP A 59 7.38 0.28 -0.25
CA ASP A 59 6.43 -0.71 0.25
C ASP A 59 6.41 -1.98 -0.60
N GLN A 60 6.37 -1.83 -1.92
CA GLN A 60 6.44 -2.94 -2.86
C GLN A 60 7.79 -3.65 -2.79
N LEU A 61 8.89 -2.89 -2.66
CA LEU A 61 10.22 -3.46 -2.52
C LEU A 61 10.38 -4.26 -1.22
N ILE A 62 9.80 -3.79 -0.11
CA ILE A 62 9.79 -4.51 1.16
C ILE A 62 9.08 -5.86 1.00
N GLU A 63 7.86 -5.86 0.46
CA GLU A 63 7.06 -7.09 0.32
C GLU A 63 7.68 -8.08 -0.67
N ALA A 64 8.16 -7.60 -1.82
CA ALA A 64 8.75 -8.45 -2.84
C ALA A 64 10.04 -9.16 -2.36
N ASN A 65 10.78 -8.55 -1.44
CA ASN A 65 12.04 -9.08 -0.92
C ASN A 65 11.88 -9.71 0.47
N ARG A 66 10.67 -9.78 1.03
CA ARG A 66 10.45 -10.33 2.37
C ARG A 66 10.39 -11.85 2.32
N THR A 67 11.39 -12.48 2.90
CA THR A 67 11.43 -13.94 3.05
C THR A 67 10.78 -14.42 4.36
N GLU A 68 10.54 -15.72 4.47
CA GLU A 68 9.92 -16.30 5.66
C GLU A 68 10.86 -16.28 6.87
N THR A 69 12.15 -16.54 6.66
CA THR A 69 13.10 -16.85 7.75
C THR A 69 14.37 -16.00 7.74
N GLN A 70 14.71 -15.32 6.65
CA GLN A 70 15.99 -14.61 6.50
C GLN A 70 15.82 -13.10 6.39
N VAL A 71 16.72 -12.37 7.05
CA VAL A 71 16.86 -10.93 6.86
C VAL A 71 17.38 -10.68 5.45
N THR A 72 16.71 -9.80 4.70
CA THR A 72 17.07 -9.48 3.32
C THR A 72 17.60 -8.05 3.24
N TYR A 73 18.68 -7.86 2.48
CA TYR A 73 19.27 -6.55 2.24
C TYR A 73 19.09 -6.14 0.78
N VAL A 74 18.33 -5.07 0.55
CA VAL A 74 18.07 -4.52 -0.78
C VAL A 74 18.89 -3.24 -0.95
N GLN A 75 19.76 -3.20 -1.94
CA GLN A 75 20.55 -2.00 -2.23
C GLN A 75 19.67 -0.96 -2.96
N LEU A 76 19.59 0.26 -2.41
CA LEU A 76 18.83 1.38 -2.98
C LEU A 76 19.82 2.45 -3.45
N GLY A 77 20.17 2.42 -4.73
CA GLY A 77 21.22 3.28 -5.29
C GLY A 77 22.60 3.01 -4.70
N SER A 78 23.47 4.01 -4.65
CA SER A 78 24.85 3.86 -4.13
C SER A 78 24.98 4.13 -2.63
N ALA A 79 24.08 4.93 -2.06
CA ALA A 79 24.23 5.47 -0.71
C ALA A 79 23.36 4.78 0.35
N VAL A 80 22.34 4.02 -0.05
CA VAL A 80 21.32 3.48 0.87
C VAL A 80 21.17 1.98 0.69
N ARG A 81 20.93 1.26 1.78
CA ARG A 81 20.41 -0.12 1.76
C ARG A 81 19.18 -0.23 2.66
N LEU A 82 18.27 -1.08 2.26
CA LEU A 82 17.08 -1.45 3.02
C LEU A 82 17.33 -2.81 3.66
N MET A 83 17.22 -2.90 4.98
CA MET A 83 17.19 -4.15 5.73
C MET A 83 15.72 -4.53 5.97
N VAL A 84 15.30 -5.68 5.46
CA VAL A 84 13.94 -6.20 5.60
C VAL A 84 13.95 -7.38 6.56
N LEU A 85 13.14 -7.31 7.62
CA LEU A 85 13.00 -8.42 8.56
C LEU A 85 12.12 -9.53 7.97
N PRO A 86 12.41 -10.81 8.31
CA PRO A 86 11.62 -11.95 7.86
C PRO A 86 10.25 -12.00 8.55
N LYS A 87 9.31 -12.72 7.93
CA LYS A 87 7.95 -12.88 8.47
C LYS A 87 7.94 -13.54 9.86
N SER A 88 8.85 -14.48 10.11
CA SER A 88 8.98 -15.15 11.41
C SER A 88 9.18 -14.18 12.57
N GLU A 89 10.05 -13.19 12.42
CA GLU A 89 10.36 -12.19 13.45
C GLU A 89 9.17 -11.23 13.69
N ILE A 90 8.45 -10.87 12.64
CA ILE A 90 7.25 -10.01 12.74
C ILE A 90 6.16 -10.73 13.53
N GLN A 91 5.94 -12.02 13.25
CA GLN A 91 4.95 -12.84 13.96
C GLN A 91 5.33 -13.06 15.44
N LYS A 92 6.63 -13.23 15.72
CA LYS A 92 7.14 -13.36 17.09
C LYS A 92 6.84 -12.11 17.92
N LYS A 93 7.08 -10.91 17.37
CA LYS A 93 6.75 -9.64 18.03
C LYS A 93 5.26 -9.54 18.36
N ARG A 94 4.38 -9.87 17.40
CA ARG A 94 2.92 -9.88 17.64
C ARG A 94 2.51 -10.82 18.77
N LYS A 95 3.11 -12.01 18.87
CA LYS A 95 2.83 -12.95 19.97
C LYS A 95 3.23 -12.37 21.34
N LEU A 96 4.37 -11.66 21.41
CA LEU A 96 4.83 -11.03 22.66
C LEU A 96 3.91 -9.87 23.09
N ASP A 97 3.47 -9.03 22.14
CA ASP A 97 2.55 -7.93 22.45
C ASP A 97 1.20 -8.44 22.97
N ILE A 98 0.69 -9.55 22.42
CA ILE A 98 -0.55 -10.19 22.90
C ILE A 98 -0.38 -10.69 24.34
N ILE A 99 0.76 -11.30 24.68
CA ILE A 99 1.00 -11.84 26.03
C ILE A 99 1.21 -10.72 27.05
N SER A 100 1.82 -9.59 26.66
CA SER A 100 2.05 -8.46 27.56
C SER A 100 0.78 -7.66 27.90
N THR A 101 -0.34 -7.93 27.22
CA THR A 101 -1.61 -7.19 27.41
C THR A 101 -2.58 -7.93 28.35
N TYR A 102 -2.19 -9.11 28.87
CA TYR A 102 -2.91 -9.87 29.89
C TYR A 102 -2.15 -9.86 31.21
#